data_AF-A0A2N2ZC73-F1
#
_entry.id   AF-A0A2N2ZC73-F1
#
_cell.length_a   1.000
_cell.length_b   1.000
_cell.length_c   1.000
_cell.angle_alpha   90.00
_cell.angle_beta   90.00
_cell.angle_gamma   90.00
#
_symmetry.space_group_name_H-M   'P 1'
#
loop_
_entity.id
_entity.type
_entity.pdbx_description
1 polymer ?
#
loop_
_entity_poly.entity_id
_entity_poly.type
_entity_poly.pdbx_seq_one_letter_code
_entity_poly.pdbx_strand_id
1 'polypeptide(L)'
;MSFTAMWISVYLMQKTYYNNHYYFLILLSLMMIFLPAHKQYSLDVKKNPDLKSDQMSRWCAWIIILQVWIVYTYAAVAKLYPDWLDGTVVSEFMSRRADYPIIGDFLQQEWVHFVIIYFGIFFDLLIVPLLLFKKTRRFAFGISIFFHLFNSIVFQVGIFPYLSLAFTLFFFEPKTIAGIFLKKKNIYTENEISIPENSTWIRTVLIIYFLIQIGLPLRHWFIPGDVLLTEEGHRMSWRMMLRTKKGTIQYKVLNKKTGTLIFINPSDSLTAKQASTLPTKPDFIWQFAQRIKKSYQEKGEDVSVFAIGSVSINNKPYVTLINPDADLASEKWLFFKHNPWIVILNRAD
;
A
#
# COMPACT_ATOMS: atom_id res chain seq x y z
N MET A 1 -10.52 -6.83 18.37
CA MET A 1 -11.66 -6.99 17.44
C MET A 1 -12.27 -5.65 17.05
N SER A 2 -12.75 -4.81 17.99
CA SER A 2 -13.38 -3.52 17.66
C SER A 2 -12.48 -2.58 16.84
N PHE A 3 -11.20 -2.45 17.22
CA PHE A 3 -10.22 -1.67 16.45
C PHE A 3 -10.11 -2.16 15.00
N THR A 4 -10.01 -3.47 14.80
CA THR A 4 -9.94 -4.10 13.48
C THR A 4 -11.19 -3.78 12.64
N ALA A 5 -12.38 -3.91 13.23
CA ALA A 5 -13.64 -3.59 12.55
C ALA A 5 -13.71 -2.12 12.15
N MET A 6 -13.43 -1.20 13.08
CA MET A 6 -13.42 0.24 12.80
C MET A 6 -12.42 0.61 11.71
N TRP A 7 -11.21 0.03 11.75
CA TRP A 7 -10.17 0.30 10.76
C TRP A 7 -10.57 -0.20 9.36
N ILE A 8 -11.16 -1.40 9.28
CA ILE A 8 -11.71 -1.94 8.02
C ILE A 8 -12.82 -1.02 7.50
N SER A 9 -13.75 -0.59 8.35
CA SER A 9 -14.83 0.31 7.95
C SER A 9 -14.29 1.62 7.35
N VAL A 10 -13.37 2.29 8.03
CA VAL A 10 -12.76 3.54 7.54
C VAL A 10 -12.04 3.32 6.21
N TYR A 11 -11.25 2.24 6.11
CA TYR A 11 -10.55 1.89 4.87
C TYR A 11 -11.50 1.65 3.70
N LEU A 12 -12.62 0.96 3.91
CA LEU A 12 -13.61 0.68 2.87
C LEU A 12 -14.44 1.92 2.49
N MET A 13 -14.69 2.83 3.43
CA MET A 13 -15.44 4.07 3.19
C MET A 13 -14.64 5.09 2.36
N GLN A 14 -13.30 5.13 2.50
CA GLN A 14 -12.48 6.22 1.97
C GLN A 14 -11.51 5.79 0.86
N LYS A 15 -12.07 5.45 -0.30
CA LYS A 15 -11.31 5.06 -1.50
C LYS A 15 -10.23 6.08 -1.91
N THR A 16 -10.49 7.37 -1.76
CA THR A 16 -9.57 8.47 -2.15
C THR A 16 -8.25 8.43 -1.40
N TYR A 17 -8.26 7.97 -0.14
CA TYR A 17 -7.11 7.91 0.75
C TYR A 17 -6.42 6.54 0.77
N TYR A 18 -6.74 5.66 -0.20
CA TYR A 18 -6.11 4.35 -0.29
C TYR A 18 -4.57 4.44 -0.25
N ASN A 19 -3.96 3.62 0.62
CA ASN A 19 -2.52 3.39 0.70
C ASN A 19 -2.27 1.92 1.09
N ASN A 20 -1.21 1.30 0.56
CA ASN A 20 -0.80 -0.06 0.92
C ASN A 20 -0.49 -0.19 2.42
N HIS A 21 -0.03 0.87 3.10
CA HIS A 21 0.21 0.82 4.55
C HIS A 21 -1.07 0.65 5.36
N TYR A 22 -2.20 1.21 4.90
CA TYR A 22 -3.50 1.02 5.57
C TYR A 22 -4.04 -0.39 5.35
N TYR A 23 -3.80 -0.95 4.16
CA TYR A 23 -4.06 -2.36 3.90
C TYR A 23 -3.21 -3.26 4.80
N PHE A 24 -1.93 -2.98 4.95
CA PHE A 24 -1.06 -3.72 5.87
C PHE A 24 -1.58 -3.68 7.31
N LEU A 25 -2.06 -2.53 7.80
CA LEU A 25 -2.61 -2.42 9.14
C LEU A 25 -3.90 -3.24 9.33
N ILE A 26 -4.73 -3.39 8.29
CA ILE A 26 -5.87 -4.33 8.32
C ILE A 26 -5.37 -5.75 8.58
N LEU A 27 -4.38 -6.21 7.79
CA LEU A 27 -3.85 -7.56 7.90
C LEU A 27 -3.27 -7.84 9.29
N LEU A 28 -2.48 -6.90 9.81
CA LEU A 28 -1.92 -6.99 11.15
C LEU A 28 -3.02 -7.03 12.22
N SER A 29 -4.02 -6.16 12.10
CA SER A 29 -5.13 -6.11 13.05
C SER A 29 -5.98 -7.39 13.01
N LEU A 30 -6.07 -8.07 11.87
CA LEU A 30 -6.68 -9.38 11.74
C LEU A 30 -5.82 -10.47 12.38
N MET A 31 -4.51 -10.50 12.11
CA MET A 31 -3.59 -11.45 12.75
C MET A 31 -3.64 -11.34 14.28
N MET A 32 -3.58 -10.12 14.82
CA MET A 32 -3.55 -9.85 16.25
C MET A 32 -4.81 -10.32 16.99
N ILE A 33 -5.94 -10.53 16.30
CA ILE A 33 -7.14 -11.14 16.91
C ILE A 33 -6.86 -12.59 17.31
N PHE A 34 -6.08 -13.32 16.52
CA PHE A 34 -5.83 -14.75 16.69
C PHE A 34 -4.54 -15.05 17.47
N LEU A 35 -3.67 -14.06 17.66
CA LEU A 35 -2.46 -14.22 18.46
C LEU A 35 -2.77 -14.15 19.98
N PRO A 36 -2.10 -14.94 20.83
CA PRO A 36 -2.35 -15.01 22.26
C PRO A 36 -1.77 -13.80 23.04
N ALA A 37 -1.83 -12.59 22.48
CA ALA A 37 -1.28 -11.38 23.08
C ALA A 37 -1.96 -10.99 24.42
N HIS A 38 -3.17 -11.50 24.66
CA HIS A 38 -3.93 -11.27 25.89
C HIS A 38 -3.41 -12.07 27.10
N LYS A 39 -2.48 -13.01 26.95
CA LYS A 39 -2.08 -13.93 28.03
C LYS A 39 -1.04 -13.39 29.01
N GLN A 40 -0.60 -12.12 28.92
CA GLN A 40 0.42 -11.60 29.83
C GLN A 40 0.07 -10.25 30.45
N TYR A 41 0.46 -9.14 29.81
CA TYR A 41 0.18 -7.79 30.30
C TYR A 41 -1.10 -7.25 29.65
N SER A 42 -2.24 -7.78 30.07
CA SER A 42 -3.57 -7.43 29.54
C SER A 42 -4.58 -7.17 30.65
N LEU A 43 -5.69 -6.51 30.29
CA LEU A 43 -6.86 -6.41 31.18
C LEU A 43 -7.53 -7.79 31.39
N ASP A 44 -7.38 -8.71 30.45
CA ASP A 44 -7.92 -10.07 30.54
C ASP A 44 -7.25 -10.84 31.69
N VAL A 45 -5.92 -10.81 31.77
CA VAL A 45 -5.15 -11.42 32.87
C VAL A 45 -5.43 -10.71 34.20
N LYS A 46 -5.62 -9.39 34.18
CA LYS A 46 -5.99 -8.64 35.40
C LYS A 46 -7.35 -9.09 35.94
N LYS A 47 -8.29 -9.43 35.07
CA LYS A 47 -9.63 -9.93 35.44
C LYS A 47 -9.64 -11.42 35.76
N ASN A 48 -8.84 -12.21 35.06
CA ASN A 48 -8.70 -13.65 35.25
C ASN A 48 -7.20 -14.05 35.24
N PRO A 49 -6.57 -14.15 36.42
CA PRO A 49 -5.15 -14.49 36.54
C PRO A 49 -4.75 -15.85 35.95
N ASP A 50 -5.68 -16.79 35.81
CA ASP A 50 -5.42 -18.13 35.27
C ASP A 50 -5.05 -18.11 33.78
N LEU A 51 -5.38 -17.02 33.07
CA LEU A 51 -4.98 -16.81 31.68
C LEU A 51 -3.49 -16.48 31.53
N LYS A 52 -2.81 -16.16 32.64
CA LYS A 52 -1.42 -15.67 32.62
C LYS A 52 -0.47 -16.74 32.10
N SER A 53 0.33 -16.38 31.12
CA SER A 53 1.35 -17.23 30.53
C SER A 53 2.58 -16.41 30.17
N ASP A 54 3.76 -16.90 30.59
CA ASP A 54 5.05 -16.31 30.24
C ASP A 54 5.65 -16.93 28.96
N GLN A 55 4.93 -17.86 28.32
CA GLN A 55 5.30 -18.53 27.08
C GLN A 55 4.45 -18.10 25.89
N MET A 56 5.05 -18.07 24.70
CA MET A 56 4.36 -17.87 23.43
C MET A 56 5.06 -18.68 22.34
N SER A 57 4.28 -19.44 21.57
CA SER A 57 4.82 -20.23 20.45
C SER A 57 5.50 -19.32 19.42
N ARG A 58 6.67 -19.75 18.92
CA ARG A 58 7.48 -18.94 18.00
C ARG A 58 6.79 -18.63 16.67
N TRP A 59 5.86 -19.48 16.23
CA TRP A 59 5.13 -19.26 14.97
C TRP A 59 4.37 -17.92 14.97
N CYS A 60 3.92 -17.43 16.13
CA CYS A 60 3.23 -16.15 16.26
C CYS A 60 4.10 -14.97 15.80
N ALA A 61 5.39 -14.97 16.16
CA ALA A 61 6.35 -13.97 15.70
C ALA A 61 6.68 -14.17 14.21
N TRP A 62 6.85 -15.43 13.79
CA TRP A 62 7.22 -15.75 12.41
C TRP A 62 6.17 -15.34 11.38
N ILE A 63 4.87 -15.38 11.69
CA ILE A 63 3.84 -14.87 10.77
C ILE A 63 4.06 -13.39 10.49
N ILE A 64 4.31 -12.59 11.53
CA ILE A 64 4.53 -11.14 11.40
C ILE A 64 5.82 -10.89 10.62
N ILE A 65 6.91 -11.59 10.97
CA ILE A 65 8.19 -11.50 10.25
C ILE A 65 8.00 -11.84 8.77
N LEU A 66 7.29 -12.92 8.46
CA LEU A 66 7.07 -13.37 7.09
C LEU A 66 6.22 -12.36 6.31
N GLN A 67 5.18 -11.80 6.92
CA GLN A 67 4.38 -10.75 6.29
C GLN A 67 5.21 -9.50 6.00
N VAL A 68 6.02 -9.06 6.97
CA VAL A 68 6.93 -7.92 6.80
C VAL A 68 7.94 -8.20 5.69
N TRP A 69 8.51 -9.41 5.64
CA TRP A 69 9.43 -9.83 4.58
C TRP A 69 8.79 -9.73 3.19
N ILE A 70 7.54 -10.20 3.04
CA ILE A 70 6.80 -10.12 1.79
C ILE A 70 6.64 -8.66 1.34
N VAL A 71 6.19 -7.78 2.25
CA VAL A 71 6.00 -6.35 1.97
C VAL A 71 7.31 -5.71 1.47
N TYR A 72 8.41 -5.93 2.17
CA TYR A 72 9.72 -5.38 1.83
C TYR A 72 10.28 -5.94 0.53
N THR A 73 10.16 -7.24 0.31
CA THR A 73 10.61 -7.88 -0.94
C THR A 73 9.90 -7.30 -2.15
N TYR A 74 8.57 -7.14 -2.08
CA TYR A 74 7.82 -6.49 -3.15
C TYR A 74 8.15 -5.00 -3.30
N ALA A 75 8.43 -4.29 -2.22
CA ALA A 75 8.85 -2.89 -2.28
C ALA A 75 10.18 -2.72 -3.04
N ALA A 76 11.13 -3.65 -2.85
CA ALA A 76 12.38 -3.69 -3.61
C ALA A 76 12.14 -4.01 -5.09
N VAL A 77 11.41 -5.10 -5.38
CA VAL A 77 11.11 -5.52 -6.76
C VAL A 77 10.38 -4.43 -7.53
N ALA A 78 9.44 -3.74 -6.89
CA ALA A 78 8.66 -2.69 -7.54
C ALA A 78 9.48 -1.43 -7.88
N LYS A 79 10.66 -1.23 -7.26
CA LYS A 79 11.63 -0.17 -7.59
C LYS A 79 12.55 -0.55 -8.75
N LEU A 80 12.56 -1.81 -9.20
CA LEU A 80 13.33 -2.25 -10.36
C LEU A 80 12.60 -1.90 -11.65
N TYR A 81 12.53 -0.61 -11.96
CA TYR A 81 11.91 -0.13 -13.19
C TYR A 81 12.58 1.18 -13.68
N PRO A 82 12.52 1.50 -14.99
CA PRO A 82 13.31 2.56 -15.61
C PRO A 82 13.34 3.89 -14.85
N ASP A 83 12.17 4.54 -14.63
CA ASP A 83 12.12 5.88 -14.01
C ASP A 83 12.64 5.94 -12.56
N TRP A 84 12.74 4.81 -11.87
CA TRP A 84 13.40 4.76 -10.57
C TRP A 84 14.91 4.64 -10.73
N LEU A 85 15.38 3.77 -11.64
CA LEU A 85 16.79 3.49 -11.85
C LEU A 85 17.53 4.63 -12.54
N ASP A 86 16.88 5.36 -13.45
CA ASP A 86 17.41 6.56 -14.10
C ASP A 86 17.31 7.81 -13.22
N GLY A 87 16.64 7.71 -12.07
CA GLY A 87 16.49 8.79 -11.09
C GLY A 87 15.38 9.79 -11.37
N THR A 88 14.60 9.65 -12.44
CA THR A 88 13.49 10.55 -12.79
C THR A 88 12.52 10.75 -11.61
N VAL A 89 12.08 9.66 -10.99
CA VAL A 89 11.14 9.71 -9.86
C VAL A 89 11.78 10.26 -8.60
N VAL A 90 13.04 9.89 -8.35
CA VAL A 90 13.75 10.34 -7.14
C VAL A 90 13.99 11.85 -7.22
N SER A 91 14.43 12.35 -8.38
CA SER A 91 14.55 13.79 -8.65
C SER A 91 13.20 14.51 -8.50
N GLU A 92 12.11 13.93 -9.03
CA GLU A 92 10.78 14.50 -8.82
C GLU A 92 10.39 14.55 -7.33
N PHE A 93 10.70 13.52 -6.55
CA PHE A 93 10.41 13.53 -5.12
C PHE A 93 11.25 14.55 -4.36
N MET A 94 12.54 14.69 -4.70
CA MET A 94 13.44 15.63 -4.03
C MET A 94 13.15 17.08 -4.40
N SER A 95 12.75 17.37 -5.63
CA SER A 95 12.40 18.75 -6.04
C SER A 95 11.23 19.33 -5.24
N ARG A 96 10.26 18.50 -4.83
CA ARG A 96 9.17 18.91 -3.90
C ARG A 96 9.61 19.15 -2.45
N ARG A 97 10.91 19.01 -2.19
CA ARG A 97 11.56 19.09 -0.88
C ARG A 97 12.73 20.08 -0.89
N ALA A 98 12.90 20.83 -1.99
CA ALA A 98 13.95 21.83 -2.12
C ALA A 98 13.87 22.89 -1.01
N ASP A 99 12.66 23.27 -0.60
CA ASP A 99 12.45 24.28 0.44
C ASP A 99 12.53 23.73 1.87
N TYR A 100 12.99 22.49 2.06
CA TYR A 100 13.13 21.93 3.40
C TYR A 100 14.23 22.67 4.17
N PRO A 101 13.98 23.08 5.42
CA PRO A 101 15.02 23.71 6.22
C PRO A 101 16.17 22.72 6.44
N ILE A 102 17.40 23.22 6.34
CA ILE A 102 18.67 22.50 6.59
C ILE A 102 19.07 21.48 5.51
N ILE A 103 18.13 20.66 5.02
CA ILE A 103 18.46 19.53 4.12
C ILE A 103 18.01 19.72 2.67
N GLY A 104 17.25 20.78 2.36
CA GLY A 104 16.67 21.00 1.03
C GLY A 104 17.70 20.98 -0.11
N ASP A 105 18.73 21.82 -0.02
CA ASP A 105 19.81 21.91 -1.02
C ASP A 105 20.66 20.63 -1.11
N PHE A 106 20.87 19.95 0.02
CA PHE A 106 21.57 18.68 0.07
C PHE A 106 20.79 17.60 -0.68
N LEU A 107 19.47 17.55 -0.53
CA LEU A 107 18.61 16.58 -1.21
C LEU A 107 18.58 16.77 -2.73
N GLN A 108 18.95 17.94 -3.26
CA GLN A 108 18.97 18.19 -4.71
C GLN A 108 20.25 17.69 -5.40
N GLN A 109 21.26 17.29 -4.64
CA GLN A 109 22.54 16.86 -5.22
C GLN A 109 22.37 15.52 -5.96
N GLU A 110 22.88 15.43 -7.20
CA GLU A 110 22.69 14.23 -8.04
C GLU A 110 23.25 12.95 -7.41
N TRP A 111 24.38 13.03 -6.72
CA TRP A 111 24.96 11.88 -6.01
C TRP A 111 24.06 11.43 -4.84
N VAL A 112 23.30 12.33 -4.21
CA VAL A 112 22.32 11.98 -3.17
C VAL A 112 21.16 11.23 -3.80
N HIS A 113 20.69 11.63 -4.99
CA HIS A 113 19.68 10.87 -5.73
C HIS A 113 20.16 9.45 -6.01
N PHE A 114 21.39 9.28 -6.50
CA PHE A 114 22.00 7.96 -6.71
C PHE A 114 21.99 7.12 -5.43
N VAL A 115 22.42 7.70 -4.29
CA VAL A 115 22.37 7.00 -3.00
C VAL A 115 20.94 6.57 -2.66
N ILE A 116 19.94 7.44 -2.80
CA ILE A 116 18.53 7.12 -2.50
C ILE A 116 18.01 5.97 -3.36
N ILE A 117 18.33 5.96 -4.66
CA ILE A 117 17.90 4.92 -5.61
C ILE A 117 18.36 3.54 -5.14
N TYR A 118 19.67 3.37 -4.96
CA TYR A 118 20.26 2.07 -4.64
C TYR A 118 20.05 1.69 -3.18
N PHE A 119 20.20 2.63 -2.25
CA PHE A 119 19.93 2.38 -0.84
C PHE A 119 18.49 1.95 -0.62
N GLY A 120 17.52 2.58 -1.28
CA GLY A 120 16.11 2.19 -1.20
C GLY A 120 15.86 0.75 -1.66
N ILE A 121 16.47 0.33 -2.78
CA ILE A 121 16.34 -1.04 -3.31
C ILE A 121 17.00 -2.06 -2.36
N PHE A 122 18.26 -1.83 -1.99
CA PHE A 122 19.03 -2.77 -1.18
C PHE A 122 18.51 -2.84 0.26
N PHE A 123 18.07 -1.70 0.82
CA PHE A 123 17.43 -1.70 2.13
C PHE A 123 16.19 -2.58 2.10
N ASP A 124 15.26 -2.33 1.18
CA ASP A 124 14.01 -3.09 1.10
C ASP A 124 14.27 -4.59 0.88
N LEU A 125 15.26 -4.95 0.06
CA LEU A 125 15.57 -6.36 -0.22
C LEU A 125 16.24 -7.07 0.96
N LEU A 126 17.19 -6.41 1.62
CA LEU A 126 18.13 -7.06 2.55
C LEU A 126 17.79 -6.85 4.01
N ILE A 127 16.97 -5.86 4.37
CA ILE A 127 16.81 -5.49 5.78
C ILE A 127 16.29 -6.62 6.65
N VAL A 128 15.32 -7.39 6.15
CA VAL A 128 14.74 -8.51 6.89
C VAL A 128 15.73 -9.67 7.05
N PRO A 129 16.40 -10.18 5.99
CA PRO A 129 17.50 -11.14 6.14
C PRO A 129 18.59 -10.68 7.11
N LEU A 130 18.99 -9.40 7.05
CA LEU A 130 20.02 -8.84 7.91
C LEU A 130 19.58 -8.73 9.38
N LEU A 131 18.30 -8.49 9.65
CA LEU A 131 17.73 -8.52 11.00
C LEU A 131 17.60 -9.95 11.55
N LEU A 132 17.30 -10.92 10.69
CA LEU A 132 17.23 -12.33 11.07
C LEU A 132 18.61 -12.88 11.45
N PHE A 133 19.65 -12.53 10.69
CA PHE A 133 21.00 -13.00 10.94
C PHE A 133 21.62 -12.33 12.17
N LYS A 134 21.93 -13.13 13.20
CA LYS A 134 22.35 -12.64 14.52
C LYS A 134 23.54 -11.68 14.48
N LYS A 135 24.52 -11.91 13.60
CA LYS A 135 25.74 -11.11 13.50
C LYS A 135 25.49 -9.71 12.94
N THR A 136 24.54 -9.57 12.02
CA THR A 136 24.22 -8.29 11.36
C THR A 136 23.09 -7.51 12.03
N ARG A 137 22.30 -8.16 12.89
CA ARG A 137 21.06 -7.61 13.46
C ARG A 137 21.19 -6.21 14.08
N ARG A 138 22.21 -5.97 14.92
CA ARG A 138 22.39 -4.66 15.59
C ARG A 138 22.70 -3.56 14.59
N PHE A 139 23.53 -3.85 13.60
CA PHE A 139 23.86 -2.95 12.51
C PHE A 139 22.62 -2.67 11.64
N ALA A 140 21.91 -3.73 11.24
CA ALA A 140 20.66 -3.64 10.48
C ALA A 140 19.60 -2.79 11.21
N PHE A 141 19.46 -2.96 12.53
CA PHE A 141 18.57 -2.14 13.34
C PHE A 141 18.95 -0.65 13.32
N GLY A 142 20.24 -0.32 13.43
CA GLY A 142 20.71 1.06 13.28
C GLY A 142 20.37 1.66 11.91
N ILE A 143 20.58 0.89 10.84
CA ILE A 143 20.16 1.28 9.48
C ILE A 143 18.64 1.45 9.38
N SER A 144 17.84 0.56 10.01
CA SER A 144 16.38 0.69 10.04
C SER A 144 15.94 2.00 10.67
N ILE A 145 16.55 2.41 11.79
CA ILE A 145 16.25 3.70 12.43
C ILE A 145 16.52 4.83 11.45
N PHE A 146 17.72 4.87 10.86
CA PHE A 146 18.07 5.90 9.88
C PHE A 146 17.08 5.95 8.71
N PHE A 147 16.84 4.82 8.04
CA PHE A 147 15.97 4.74 6.87
C PHE A 147 14.52 5.16 7.19
N HIS A 148 13.99 4.72 8.33
CA HIS A 148 12.62 5.08 8.71
C HIS A 148 12.49 6.52 9.16
N LEU A 149 13.48 7.07 9.88
CA LEU A 149 13.48 8.50 10.19
C LEU A 149 13.62 9.35 8.93
N PHE A 150 14.49 8.96 8.00
CA PHE A 150 14.59 9.59 6.68
C PHE A 150 13.25 9.57 5.95
N ASN A 151 12.59 8.40 5.88
CA ASN A 151 11.26 8.29 5.27
C ASN A 151 10.19 9.13 5.98
N SER A 152 10.24 9.25 7.30
CA SER A 152 9.28 10.07 8.04
C SER A 152 9.48 11.56 7.77
N ILE A 153 10.73 12.03 7.81
CA ILE A 153 11.08 13.44 7.66
C ILE A 153 10.95 13.87 6.20
N VAL A 154 11.65 13.19 5.29
CA VAL A 154 11.76 13.59 3.88
C VAL A 154 10.49 13.23 3.11
N PHE A 155 10.05 11.99 3.23
CA PHE A 155 8.96 11.50 2.39
C PHE A 155 7.57 11.53 3.05
N GLN A 156 7.50 11.67 4.39
CA GLN A 156 6.26 11.75 5.15
C GLN A 156 5.28 10.61 4.82
N VAL A 157 5.77 9.36 4.80
CA VAL A 157 5.00 8.16 4.40
C VAL A 157 3.94 7.72 5.45
N GLY A 158 3.48 8.64 6.28
CA GLY A 158 2.49 8.43 7.33
C GLY A 158 3.00 7.54 8.47
N ILE A 159 2.16 6.60 8.92
CA ILE A 159 2.45 5.76 10.09
C ILE A 159 3.51 4.67 9.84
N PHE A 160 3.82 4.39 8.58
CA PHE A 160 4.61 3.22 8.20
C PHE A 160 6.03 3.19 8.80
N PRO A 161 6.80 4.29 8.85
CA PRO A 161 8.14 4.26 9.44
C PRO A 161 8.13 3.83 10.90
N TYR A 162 7.19 4.35 11.70
CA TYR A 162 7.05 4.03 13.12
C TYR A 162 6.58 2.60 13.33
N LEU A 163 5.60 2.16 12.52
CA LEU A 163 5.09 0.80 12.55
C LEU A 163 6.20 -0.22 12.20
N SER A 164 7.02 0.08 11.19
CA SER A 164 8.13 -0.77 10.77
C SER A 164 9.20 -0.88 11.84
N LEU A 165 9.53 0.24 12.52
CA LEU A 165 10.43 0.21 13.67
C LEU A 165 9.88 -0.61 14.83
N ALA A 166 8.58 -0.54 15.12
CA ALA A 166 7.96 -1.39 16.13
C ALA A 166 8.10 -2.89 15.80
N PHE A 167 8.05 -3.28 14.52
CA PHE A 167 8.23 -4.67 14.12
C PHE A 167 9.65 -5.20 14.29
N THR A 168 10.65 -4.33 14.35
CA THR A 168 12.03 -4.78 14.63
C THR A 168 12.14 -5.54 15.96
N LEU A 169 11.23 -5.29 16.91
CA LEU A 169 11.14 -6.03 18.18
C LEU A 169 11.02 -7.54 18.00
N PHE A 170 10.34 -8.01 16.94
CA PHE A 170 10.18 -9.45 16.66
C PHE A 170 11.49 -10.13 16.23
N PHE A 171 12.51 -9.37 15.84
CA PHE A 171 13.80 -9.90 15.41
C PHE A 171 14.79 -10.05 16.58
N PHE A 172 14.52 -9.45 17.73
CA PHE A 172 15.37 -9.55 18.91
C PHE A 172 14.96 -10.68 19.84
N GLU A 173 15.93 -11.19 20.60
CA GLU A 173 15.66 -12.25 21.56
C GLU A 173 14.78 -11.71 22.70
N PRO A 174 13.76 -12.47 23.16
CA PRO A 174 12.86 -12.02 24.22
C PRO A 174 13.57 -11.55 25.48
N LYS A 175 14.72 -12.17 25.82
CA LYS A 175 15.57 -11.76 26.96
C LYS A 175 16.08 -10.33 26.83
N THR A 176 16.50 -9.94 25.62
CA THR A 176 17.01 -8.59 25.34
C THR A 176 15.90 -7.57 25.51
N ILE A 177 14.73 -7.83 24.90
CA ILE A 177 13.57 -6.93 24.98
C ILE A 177 13.05 -6.81 26.42
N ALA A 178 12.96 -7.94 27.16
CA ALA A 178 12.54 -7.94 28.55
C ALA A 178 13.51 -7.14 29.44
N GLY A 179 14.83 -7.31 29.26
CA GLY A 179 15.83 -6.56 30.03
C GLY A 179 15.77 -5.04 29.83
N ILE A 180 15.34 -4.58 28.65
CA ILE A 180 15.21 -3.15 28.34
C ILE A 180 13.87 -2.60 28.85
N PHE A 181 12.76 -3.23 28.45
CA PHE A 181 11.41 -2.66 28.61
C PHE A 181 10.58 -3.29 29.73
N LEU A 182 10.87 -4.53 30.13
CA LEU A 182 10.05 -5.33 31.05
C LEU A 182 10.92 -5.96 32.15
N LYS A 183 11.69 -5.14 32.88
CA LYS A 183 12.72 -5.61 33.84
C LYS A 183 12.21 -6.59 34.92
N LYS A 184 10.91 -6.57 35.23
CA LYS A 184 10.25 -7.45 36.21
C LYS A 184 9.63 -8.70 35.58
N LYS A 185 9.82 -8.94 34.29
CA LYS A 185 9.23 -10.06 33.55
C LYS A 185 10.06 -11.33 33.77
N ASN A 186 9.38 -12.38 34.19
CA ASN A 186 9.95 -13.73 34.17
C ASN A 186 10.17 -14.17 32.73
N ILE A 187 11.38 -14.63 32.45
CA ILE A 187 11.75 -15.13 31.14
C ILE A 187 11.54 -16.63 31.16
N TYR A 188 10.59 -17.10 30.36
CA TYR A 188 10.45 -18.53 30.11
C TYR A 188 11.72 -19.06 29.41
N THR A 189 12.34 -20.07 30.01
CA THR A 189 13.63 -20.65 29.55
C THR A 189 13.54 -22.12 29.17
N GLU A 190 12.46 -22.77 29.59
CA GLU A 190 12.13 -24.13 29.20
C GLU A 190 11.83 -24.12 27.69
N ASN A 191 12.45 -24.99 26.91
CA ASN A 191 12.26 -25.03 25.45
C ASN A 191 11.18 -26.06 25.09
N GLU A 192 10.07 -26.07 25.84
CA GLU A 192 9.00 -27.04 25.61
C GLU A 192 8.34 -26.81 24.25
N ILE A 193 8.05 -27.91 23.57
CA ILE A 193 7.36 -27.90 22.28
C ILE A 193 5.90 -28.22 22.55
N SER A 194 5.06 -27.18 22.62
CA SER A 194 3.61 -27.33 22.67
C SER A 194 3.01 -27.19 21.27
N ILE A 195 2.41 -28.27 20.77
CA ILE A 195 1.68 -28.28 19.49
C ILE A 195 0.21 -27.99 19.80
N PRO A 196 -0.38 -26.90 19.25
CA PRO A 196 -1.80 -26.65 19.43
C PRO A 196 -2.63 -27.79 18.82
N GLU A 197 -3.71 -28.19 19.49
CA GLU A 197 -4.64 -29.23 19.00
C GLU A 197 -5.14 -28.90 17.58
N ASN A 198 -5.40 -27.62 17.30
CA ASN A 198 -5.87 -27.12 16.01
C ASN A 198 -4.73 -26.82 15.00
N SER A 199 -3.53 -27.38 15.20
CA SER A 199 -2.35 -27.07 14.38
C SER A 199 -2.54 -27.32 12.88
N THR A 200 -3.30 -28.34 12.49
CA THR A 200 -3.61 -28.60 11.06
C THR A 200 -4.44 -27.48 10.46
N TRP A 201 -5.51 -27.05 11.14
CA TRP A 201 -6.33 -25.93 10.70
C TRP A 201 -5.53 -24.62 10.61
N ILE A 202 -4.74 -24.32 11.65
CA ILE A 202 -3.88 -23.14 11.69
C ILE A 202 -2.91 -23.13 10.50
N ARG A 203 -2.23 -24.25 10.23
CA ARG A 203 -1.32 -24.39 9.09
C ARG A 203 -2.05 -24.15 7.76
N THR A 204 -3.20 -24.76 7.55
CA THR A 204 -4.00 -24.58 6.33
C THR A 204 -4.38 -23.11 6.11
N VAL A 205 -4.90 -22.44 7.14
CA VAL A 205 -5.27 -21.01 7.05
C VAL A 205 -4.05 -20.14 6.75
N LEU A 206 -2.91 -20.38 7.40
CA LEU A 206 -1.69 -19.63 7.15
C LEU A 206 -1.14 -19.85 5.74
N ILE A 207 -1.16 -21.08 5.24
CA ILE A 207 -0.74 -21.39 3.87
C ILE A 207 -1.63 -20.63 2.87
N ILE A 208 -2.96 -20.74 2.99
CA ILE A 208 -3.89 -20.02 2.13
C ILE A 208 -3.65 -18.50 2.22
N TYR A 209 -3.49 -17.98 3.44
CA TYR A 209 -3.20 -16.58 3.68
C TYR A 209 -1.94 -16.13 2.92
N PHE A 210 -0.81 -16.81 3.11
CA PHE A 210 0.44 -16.41 2.48
C PHE A 210 0.45 -16.65 0.96
N LEU A 211 -0.26 -17.66 0.46
CA LEU A 211 -0.50 -17.81 -0.98
C LEU A 211 -1.24 -16.60 -1.56
N ILE A 212 -2.25 -16.07 -0.86
CA ILE A 212 -2.93 -14.84 -1.27
C ILE A 212 -1.97 -13.64 -1.18
N GLN A 213 -1.20 -13.52 -0.10
CA GLN A 213 -0.27 -12.39 0.10
C GLN A 213 0.87 -12.34 -0.90
N ILE A 214 1.25 -13.50 -1.45
CA ILE A 214 2.24 -13.62 -2.53
C ILE A 214 1.56 -13.46 -3.89
N GLY A 215 0.46 -14.17 -4.14
CA GLY A 215 -0.20 -14.19 -5.45
C GLY A 215 -0.91 -12.90 -5.82
N LEU A 216 -1.57 -12.24 -4.86
CA LEU A 216 -2.35 -11.03 -5.11
C LEU A 216 -1.48 -9.88 -5.66
N PRO A 217 -0.29 -9.57 -5.12
CA PRO A 217 0.63 -8.61 -5.72
C PRO A 217 1.08 -8.96 -7.15
N LEU A 218 1.33 -10.24 -7.46
CA LEU A 218 1.82 -10.68 -8.78
C LEU A 218 0.79 -10.53 -9.90
N ARG A 219 -0.50 -10.41 -9.56
CA ARG A 219 -1.59 -10.41 -10.54
C ARG A 219 -1.44 -9.41 -11.68
N HIS A 220 -0.79 -8.26 -11.43
CA HIS A 220 -0.61 -7.22 -12.44
C HIS A 220 0.29 -7.67 -13.60
N TRP A 221 1.14 -8.69 -13.42
CA TRP A 221 1.94 -9.26 -14.51
C TRP A 221 1.10 -10.06 -15.51
N PHE A 222 -0.10 -10.47 -15.11
CA PHE A 222 -1.05 -11.18 -15.97
C PHE A 222 -2.08 -10.22 -16.60
N ILE A 223 -1.99 -8.92 -16.32
CA ILE A 223 -2.85 -7.90 -16.91
C ILE A 223 -1.99 -7.06 -17.88
N PRO A 224 -2.36 -6.98 -19.17
CA PRO A 224 -1.63 -6.16 -20.14
C PRO A 224 -1.53 -4.68 -19.74
N GLY A 225 -0.40 -4.05 -20.12
CA GLY A 225 -0.13 -2.62 -19.91
C GLY A 225 0.73 -2.32 -18.67
N ASP A 226 1.23 -1.08 -18.58
CA ASP A 226 2.02 -0.64 -17.44
C ASP A 226 1.11 -0.35 -16.23
N VAL A 227 1.23 -1.14 -15.17
CA VAL A 227 0.50 -0.97 -13.90
C VAL A 227 0.64 0.42 -13.29
N LEU A 228 1.76 1.13 -13.53
CA LEU A 228 1.95 2.49 -13.04
C LEU A 228 0.99 3.48 -13.73
N LEU A 229 0.60 3.19 -14.96
CA LEU A 229 -0.33 3.99 -15.74
C LEU A 229 -1.78 3.48 -15.58
N THR A 230 -2.03 2.19 -15.86
CA THR A 230 -3.38 1.60 -15.89
C THR A 230 -3.99 1.44 -14.49
N GLU A 231 -3.18 1.42 -13.43
CA GLU A 231 -3.57 1.08 -12.06
C GLU A 231 -4.15 -0.34 -11.88
N GLU A 232 -4.23 -1.13 -12.95
CA GLU A 232 -4.82 -2.46 -12.92
C GLU A 232 -3.90 -3.42 -12.17
N GLY A 233 -4.41 -3.96 -11.07
CA GLY A 233 -3.58 -4.76 -10.17
C GLY A 233 -2.72 -3.95 -9.18
N HIS A 234 -2.79 -2.62 -9.17
CA HIS A 234 -1.92 -1.79 -8.33
C HIS A 234 -2.29 -1.81 -6.83
N ARG A 235 -3.57 -1.88 -6.46
CA ARG A 235 -3.96 -1.92 -5.03
C ARG A 235 -3.61 -3.27 -4.39
N MET A 236 -3.32 -3.28 -3.10
CA MET A 236 -3.04 -4.49 -2.32
C MET A 236 -1.90 -5.31 -2.95
N SER A 237 -0.89 -4.63 -3.49
CA SER A 237 0.22 -5.24 -4.23
C SER A 237 1.60 -4.87 -3.68
N TRP A 238 1.67 -4.23 -2.50
CA TRP A 238 2.92 -3.81 -1.87
C TRP A 238 3.79 -2.87 -2.71
N ARG A 239 3.22 -2.32 -3.79
CA ARG A 239 3.81 -1.31 -4.66
C ARG A 239 3.70 0.07 -4.01
N MET A 240 4.69 0.45 -3.21
CA MET A 240 4.68 1.65 -2.36
C MET A 240 5.68 2.69 -2.88
N MET A 241 5.27 3.96 -2.88
CA MET A 241 6.11 5.11 -3.25
C MET A 241 6.86 4.89 -4.58
N LEU A 242 6.11 4.72 -5.66
CA LEU A 242 6.72 4.45 -6.96
C LEU A 242 6.61 5.61 -7.93
N ARG A 243 5.59 6.47 -7.82
CA ARG A 243 5.29 7.45 -8.87
C ARG A 243 4.54 8.65 -8.35
N THR A 244 4.56 9.70 -9.13
CA THR A 244 3.56 10.77 -9.07
C THR A 244 2.66 10.70 -10.29
N LYS A 245 1.35 10.87 -10.11
CA LYS A 245 0.40 11.07 -11.20
C LYS A 245 -0.35 12.37 -11.01
N LYS A 246 -0.55 13.09 -12.10
CA LYS A 246 -1.40 14.27 -12.19
C LYS A 246 -2.18 14.21 -13.50
N GLY A 247 -3.36 14.80 -13.56
CA GLY A 247 -4.19 14.69 -14.75
C GLY A 247 -5.31 15.72 -14.76
N THR A 248 -5.99 15.80 -15.89
CA THR A 248 -7.22 16.57 -16.08
C THR A 248 -8.26 15.68 -16.72
N ILE A 249 -9.53 15.93 -16.43
CA ILE A 249 -10.63 15.15 -17.00
C ILE A 249 -11.93 15.96 -16.99
N GLN A 250 -12.69 15.81 -18.07
CA GLN A 250 -14.03 16.32 -18.25
C GLN A 250 -14.92 15.20 -18.80
N TYR A 251 -16.20 15.22 -18.46
CA TYR A 251 -17.17 14.24 -18.97
C TYR A 251 -18.04 14.86 -20.04
N LYS A 252 -18.20 14.15 -21.15
CA LYS A 252 -19.16 14.45 -22.20
C LYS A 252 -20.35 13.50 -22.05
N VAL A 253 -21.53 14.07 -21.84
CA VAL A 253 -22.79 13.33 -21.65
C VAL A 253 -23.66 13.57 -22.88
N LEU A 254 -24.09 12.48 -23.51
CA LEU A 254 -24.98 12.50 -24.67
C LEU A 254 -26.32 11.87 -24.30
N ASN A 255 -27.40 12.64 -24.37
CA ASN A 255 -28.74 12.10 -24.21
C ASN A 255 -29.13 11.32 -25.48
N LYS A 256 -29.47 10.04 -25.33
CA LYS A 256 -29.76 9.14 -26.46
C LYS A 256 -31.07 9.44 -27.17
N LYS A 257 -32.02 10.10 -26.50
CA LYS A 257 -33.32 10.47 -27.08
C LYS A 257 -33.26 11.81 -27.81
N THR A 258 -32.64 12.81 -27.19
CA THR A 258 -32.65 14.19 -27.72
C THR A 258 -31.42 14.53 -28.56
N GLY A 259 -30.35 13.73 -28.45
CA GLY A 259 -29.04 14.05 -29.05
C GLY A 259 -28.32 15.21 -28.36
N THR A 260 -28.84 15.73 -27.25
CA THR A 260 -28.24 16.86 -26.54
C THR A 260 -26.92 16.45 -25.89
N LEU A 261 -25.90 17.29 -26.09
CA LEU A 261 -24.56 17.09 -25.55
C LEU A 261 -24.31 18.10 -24.43
N ILE A 262 -23.90 17.60 -23.27
CA ILE A 262 -23.56 18.41 -22.09
C ILE A 262 -22.17 18.02 -21.60
N PHE A 263 -21.39 19.00 -21.17
CA PHE A 263 -20.11 18.75 -20.50
C PHE A 263 -20.24 18.93 -18.98
N ILE A 264 -19.65 18.01 -18.22
CA ILE A 264 -19.65 18.03 -16.76
C ILE A 264 -18.20 18.11 -16.26
N ASN A 265 -17.92 19.09 -15.39
CA ASN A 265 -16.67 19.17 -14.67
C ASN A 265 -16.80 18.44 -13.32
N PRO A 266 -15.94 17.45 -13.02
CA PRO A 266 -16.02 16.73 -11.74
C PRO A 266 -15.87 17.63 -10.51
N SER A 267 -15.20 18.78 -10.65
CA SER A 267 -14.97 19.73 -9.56
C SER A 267 -16.27 20.36 -9.02
N ASP A 268 -17.34 20.35 -9.82
CA ASP A 268 -18.63 20.93 -9.45
C ASP A 268 -19.41 20.04 -8.46
N SER A 269 -19.04 18.76 -8.34
CA SER A 269 -19.77 17.76 -7.55
C SER A 269 -18.90 16.95 -6.58
N LEU A 270 -17.57 17.10 -6.67
CA LEU A 270 -16.62 16.35 -5.87
C LEU A 270 -15.82 17.26 -4.96
N THR A 271 -15.37 16.73 -3.82
CA THR A 271 -14.38 17.43 -3.00
C THR A 271 -13.08 17.64 -3.79
N ALA A 272 -12.31 18.69 -3.47
CA ALA A 272 -11.05 19.00 -4.16
C ALA A 272 -10.08 17.80 -4.22
N LYS A 273 -10.02 16.98 -3.16
CA LYS A 273 -9.18 15.78 -3.13
C LYS A 273 -9.69 14.68 -4.06
N GLN A 274 -11.00 14.49 -4.15
CA GLN A 274 -11.60 13.54 -5.10
C GLN A 274 -11.40 13.99 -6.54
N ALA A 275 -11.67 15.26 -6.85
CA ALA A 275 -11.50 15.84 -8.18
C ALA A 275 -10.05 15.74 -8.69
N SER A 276 -9.06 16.09 -7.85
CA SER A 276 -7.63 15.95 -8.20
C SER A 276 -7.16 14.50 -8.35
N THR A 277 -7.80 13.56 -7.64
CA THR A 277 -7.47 12.13 -7.71
C THR A 277 -8.12 11.43 -8.90
N LEU A 278 -9.33 11.86 -9.29
CA LEU A 278 -10.15 11.26 -10.33
C LEU A 278 -9.41 10.98 -11.65
N PRO A 279 -8.71 11.96 -12.28
CA PRO A 279 -8.08 11.74 -13.60
C PRO A 279 -6.92 10.74 -13.56
N THR A 280 -6.41 10.40 -12.37
CA THR A 280 -5.25 9.51 -12.22
C THR A 280 -5.61 8.03 -12.10
N LYS A 281 -6.90 7.70 -11.96
CA LYS A 281 -7.37 6.36 -11.57
C LYS A 281 -8.56 5.91 -12.43
N PRO A 282 -8.39 4.91 -13.32
CA PRO A 282 -9.48 4.45 -14.19
C PRO A 282 -10.74 4.00 -13.44
N ASP A 283 -10.58 3.38 -12.27
CA ASP A 283 -11.69 2.95 -11.46
C ASP A 283 -12.46 4.10 -10.78
N PHE A 284 -11.85 5.28 -10.63
CA PHE A 284 -12.54 6.50 -10.20
C PHE A 284 -13.30 7.09 -11.39
N ILE A 285 -12.67 7.09 -12.57
CA ILE A 285 -13.26 7.61 -13.80
C ILE A 285 -14.56 6.86 -14.14
N TRP A 286 -14.49 5.52 -14.21
CA TRP A 286 -15.66 4.69 -14.46
C TRP A 286 -16.73 4.85 -13.37
N GLN A 287 -16.37 4.87 -12.09
CA GLN A 287 -17.36 5.06 -11.02
C GLN A 287 -18.09 6.40 -11.10
N PHE A 288 -17.41 7.48 -11.51
CA PHE A 288 -18.06 8.77 -11.70
C PHE A 288 -18.98 8.77 -12.91
N ALA A 289 -18.60 8.12 -14.02
CA ALA A 289 -19.49 7.90 -15.16
C ALA A 289 -20.77 7.15 -14.76
N GLN A 290 -20.65 6.10 -13.93
CA GLN A 290 -21.81 5.37 -13.41
C GLN A 290 -22.70 6.23 -12.51
N ARG A 291 -22.12 7.16 -11.73
CA ARG A 291 -22.90 8.13 -10.93
C ARG A 291 -23.65 9.13 -11.80
N ILE A 292 -23.02 9.63 -12.87
CA ILE A 292 -23.68 10.49 -13.86
C ILE A 292 -24.85 9.74 -14.47
N LYS A 293 -24.61 8.52 -14.98
CA LYS A 293 -25.67 7.67 -15.55
C LYS A 293 -26.85 7.51 -14.59
N LYS A 294 -26.58 7.18 -13.32
CA LYS A 294 -27.62 7.03 -12.29
C LYS A 294 -28.42 8.32 -12.07
N SER A 295 -27.76 9.48 -12.00
CA SER A 295 -28.43 10.77 -11.79
C SER A 295 -29.36 11.16 -12.94
N TYR A 296 -29.00 10.80 -14.18
CA TYR A 296 -29.87 11.02 -15.35
C TYR A 296 -31.00 9.98 -15.40
N GLN A 297 -30.74 8.73 -15.04
CA GLN A 297 -31.78 7.70 -14.94
C GLN A 297 -32.86 8.05 -13.91
N GLU A 298 -32.48 8.64 -12.78
CA GLU A 298 -33.42 9.16 -11.76
C GLU A 298 -34.34 10.28 -12.32
N LYS A 299 -33.92 10.94 -13.41
CA LYS A 299 -34.72 11.93 -14.16
C LYS A 299 -35.47 11.34 -15.36
N GLY A 300 -35.41 10.02 -15.57
CA GLY A 300 -36.03 9.35 -16.72
C GLY A 300 -35.26 9.49 -18.04
N GLU A 301 -34.00 9.94 -18.00
CA GLU A 301 -33.14 10.10 -19.17
C GLU A 301 -32.15 8.93 -19.30
N ASP A 302 -31.96 8.45 -20.54
CA ASP A 302 -30.91 7.49 -20.87
C ASP A 302 -29.77 8.21 -21.60
N VAL A 303 -28.56 8.07 -21.08
CA VAL A 303 -27.38 8.82 -21.52
C VAL A 303 -26.20 7.90 -21.78
N SER A 304 -25.36 8.29 -22.74
CA SER A 304 -24.00 7.78 -22.90
C SER A 304 -23.02 8.76 -22.27
N VAL A 305 -21.99 8.25 -21.61
CA VAL A 305 -21.04 9.06 -20.83
C VAL A 305 -19.62 8.73 -21.27
N PHE A 306 -18.94 9.73 -21.79
CA PHE A 306 -17.57 9.67 -22.29
C PHE A 306 -16.64 10.46 -21.39
N ALA A 307 -15.42 9.96 -21.17
CA ALA A 307 -14.39 10.64 -20.39
C ALA A 307 -13.31 11.18 -21.31
N ILE A 308 -13.08 12.48 -21.25
CA ILE A 308 -12.04 13.17 -22.04
C ILE A 308 -11.02 13.71 -21.05
N GLY A 309 -9.81 13.18 -21.09
CA GLY A 309 -8.79 13.57 -20.14
C GLY A 309 -7.42 12.99 -20.46
N SER A 310 -6.42 13.54 -19.80
CA SER A 310 -5.04 13.10 -19.94
C SER A 310 -4.37 13.02 -18.58
N VAL A 311 -3.36 12.16 -18.51
CA VAL A 311 -2.58 11.89 -17.30
C VAL A 311 -1.10 12.02 -17.62
N SER A 312 -0.36 12.59 -16.68
CA SER A 312 1.11 12.62 -16.67
C SER A 312 1.59 11.77 -15.50
N ILE A 313 2.60 10.95 -15.76
CA ILE A 313 3.30 10.15 -14.77
C ILE A 313 4.75 10.65 -14.66
N ASN A 314 5.24 10.84 -13.44
CA ASN A 314 6.63 11.24 -13.17
C ASN A 314 7.09 12.47 -13.98
N ASN A 315 6.20 13.46 -14.13
CA ASN A 315 6.38 14.67 -14.95
C ASN A 315 6.64 14.45 -16.46
N LYS A 316 6.43 13.24 -16.99
CA LYS A 316 6.45 12.98 -18.42
C LYS A 316 5.27 13.66 -19.15
N PRO A 317 5.31 13.79 -20.49
CA PRO A 317 4.21 14.35 -21.27
C PRO A 317 2.86 13.72 -20.94
N TYR A 318 1.80 14.50 -21.13
CA TYR A 318 0.44 14.04 -20.89
C TYR A 318 0.02 13.05 -21.97
N VAL A 319 -0.61 11.96 -21.54
CA VAL A 319 -1.11 10.91 -22.41
C VAL A 319 -2.57 10.58 -22.11
N THR A 320 -3.30 10.09 -23.10
CA THR A 320 -4.69 9.67 -22.95
C THR A 320 -4.75 8.34 -22.20
N LEU A 321 -5.39 8.33 -21.03
CA LEU A 321 -5.54 7.13 -20.20
C LEU A 321 -6.75 6.28 -20.59
N ILE A 322 -7.84 6.94 -20.96
CA ILE A 322 -9.14 6.34 -21.24
C ILE A 322 -9.53 6.66 -22.67
N ASN A 323 -10.03 5.66 -23.41
CA ASN A 323 -10.52 5.87 -24.76
C ASN A 323 -11.68 6.91 -24.74
N PRO A 324 -11.53 8.07 -25.40
CA PRO A 324 -12.53 9.14 -25.37
C PRO A 324 -13.84 8.75 -26.08
N ASP A 325 -13.81 7.72 -26.92
CA ASP A 325 -14.99 7.22 -27.65
C ASP A 325 -15.69 6.07 -26.94
N ALA A 326 -15.17 5.60 -25.80
CA ALA A 326 -15.80 4.54 -25.01
C ALA A 326 -16.95 5.08 -24.16
N ASP A 327 -18.15 4.50 -24.31
CA ASP A 327 -19.30 4.81 -23.47
C ASP A 327 -19.17 4.12 -22.11
N LEU A 328 -18.51 4.79 -21.17
CA LEU A 328 -18.27 4.29 -19.82
C LEU A 328 -19.55 4.01 -19.02
N ALA A 329 -20.69 4.60 -19.40
CA ALA A 329 -21.98 4.30 -18.78
C ALA A 329 -22.46 2.87 -19.12
N SER A 330 -22.07 2.36 -20.29
CA SER A 330 -22.45 1.02 -20.79
C SER A 330 -21.41 -0.05 -20.45
N GLU A 331 -20.17 0.36 -20.14
CA GLU A 331 -19.07 -0.54 -19.78
C GLU A 331 -19.19 -1.17 -18.39
N LYS A 332 -18.68 -2.41 -18.26
CA LYS A 332 -18.54 -3.12 -16.98
C LYS A 332 -17.10 -3.03 -16.48
N TRP A 333 -16.94 -2.96 -15.15
CA TRP A 333 -15.61 -3.03 -14.54
C TRP A 333 -15.12 -4.47 -14.45
N LEU A 334 -13.97 -4.76 -15.06
CA LEU A 334 -13.27 -6.03 -14.98
C LEU A 334 -12.21 -5.97 -13.86
N PHE A 335 -12.40 -6.74 -12.79
CA PHE A 335 -11.54 -6.65 -11.59
C PHE A 335 -10.18 -7.33 -11.74
N PHE A 336 -10.10 -8.40 -12.53
CA PHE A 336 -8.93 -9.27 -12.66
C PHE A 336 -8.43 -9.37 -14.11
N LYS A 337 -8.95 -8.53 -14.99
CA LYS A 337 -8.60 -8.48 -16.42
C LYS A 337 -8.49 -7.04 -16.86
N HIS A 338 -7.79 -6.84 -17.96
CA HIS A 338 -7.69 -5.54 -18.59
C HIS A 338 -9.05 -5.03 -19.05
N ASN A 339 -9.36 -3.77 -18.71
CA ASN A 339 -10.56 -3.08 -19.15
C ASN A 339 -10.33 -2.47 -20.56
N PRO A 340 -11.08 -2.86 -21.60
CA PRO A 340 -10.79 -2.47 -23.00
C PRO A 340 -10.82 -0.95 -23.27
N TRP A 341 -11.48 -0.20 -22.41
CA TRP A 341 -11.59 1.25 -22.49
C TRP A 341 -10.40 1.99 -21.83
N ILE A 342 -9.48 1.27 -21.19
CA ILE A 342 -8.19 1.81 -20.72
C ILE A 342 -7.18 1.66 -21.86
N VAL A 343 -6.55 2.76 -22.26
CA VAL A 343 -5.58 2.74 -23.35
C VAL A 343 -4.29 2.06 -22.88
N ILE A 344 -3.83 1.06 -23.63
CA ILE A 344 -2.50 0.47 -23.44
C ILE A 344 -1.50 1.34 -24.19
N LEU A 345 -0.71 2.10 -23.45
CA LEU A 345 0.42 2.84 -23.99
C LEU A 345 1.68 2.01 -23.83
N ASN A 346 2.45 1.88 -24.90
CA ASN A 346 3.79 1.34 -24.81
C ASN A 346 4.71 2.47 -24.34
N ARG A 347 5.58 2.18 -23.38
CA ARG A 347 6.48 3.15 -22.73
C ARG A 347 7.52 3.81 -23.65
N ALA A 348 7.49 3.48 -24.94
CA ALA A 348 8.41 3.97 -25.97
C ALA A 348 7.83 5.14 -26.78
N ASP A 349 6.57 5.51 -26.52
CA ASP A 349 5.89 6.70 -27.05
C ASP A 349 5.84 7.78 -25.96
#